data_AF-A0A651EFD9-F1
#
_entry.id   AF-A0A651EFD9-F1
#
_cell.length_a   1.000
_cell.length_b   1.000
_cell.length_c   1.000
_cell.angle_alpha   90.00
_cell.angle_beta   90.00
_cell.angle_gamma   90.00
#
_symmetry.space_group_name_H-M   'P 1'
#
loop_
_entity.id
_entity.type
_entity.pdbx_description
1 polymer ?
#
loop_
_entity_poly.entity_id
_entity_poly.type
_entity_poly.pdbx_seq_one_letter_code
_entity_poly.pdbx_strand_id
1 'polypeptide(L)'
;MASQQDVRQYLAYWFQLGKKVWIRNGQEALLPVSVLHGDRYSDEFEQCWQRIMAADSGDCYLDGTTQTIHQLLSDRWDIVPCARCQMPVPMTAAGTTADDLSCPCNDLPMWPNTEIPAPRHPVNNHNHLQGICDRLVHSEQTS
;
A
#
# COMPACT_ATOMS: atom_id res chain seq x y z
N MET A 1 -4.34 -7.46 12.26
CA MET A 1 -4.71 -8.30 11.09
C MET A 1 -4.96 -7.37 9.95
N ALA A 2 -4.28 -7.59 8.82
CA ALA A 2 -4.35 -6.71 7.67
C ALA A 2 -5.76 -6.75 7.08
N SER A 3 -6.41 -5.59 7.00
CA SER A 3 -7.65 -5.45 6.25
C SER A 3 -7.36 -5.43 4.74
N GLN A 4 -8.38 -5.67 3.94
CA GLN A 4 -8.28 -5.49 2.49
C GLN A 4 -7.81 -4.07 2.10
N GLN A 5 -8.18 -3.06 2.90
CA GLN A 5 -7.73 -1.69 2.71
C GLN A 5 -6.23 -1.52 3.01
N ASP A 6 -5.71 -2.20 4.03
CA ASP A 6 -4.27 -2.15 4.36
C ASP A 6 -3.44 -2.77 3.24
N VAL A 7 -3.87 -3.93 2.71
CA VAL A 7 -3.20 -4.59 1.58
C VAL A 7 -3.27 -3.70 0.32
N ARG A 8 -4.41 -3.08 0.07
CA ARG A 8 -4.58 -2.12 -1.03
C ARG A 8 -3.65 -0.91 -0.89
N GLN A 9 -3.54 -0.35 0.32
CA GLN A 9 -2.60 0.73 0.59
C GLN A 9 -1.16 0.29 0.38
N TYR A 10 -0.79 -0.88 0.90
CA TYR A 10 0.53 -1.46 0.68
C TYR A 10 0.87 -1.61 -0.81
N LEU A 11 -0.07 -2.08 -1.63
CA LEU A 11 0.11 -2.16 -3.08
C LEU A 11 0.27 -0.80 -3.75
N ALA A 12 -0.49 0.22 -3.31
CA ALA A 12 -0.32 1.57 -3.83
C ALA A 12 1.11 2.08 -3.58
N TYR A 13 1.69 1.76 -2.43
CA TYR A 13 3.06 2.13 -2.09
C TYR A 13 4.06 1.32 -2.92
N TRP A 14 3.78 0.04 -3.16
CA TRP A 14 4.57 -0.83 -4.02
C TRP A 14 4.68 -0.30 -5.45
N PHE A 15 3.55 0.07 -6.06
CA PHE A 15 3.52 0.65 -7.41
C PHE A 15 4.17 2.03 -7.49
N GLN A 16 4.08 2.86 -6.43
CA GLN A 16 4.76 4.15 -6.36
C GLN A 16 6.29 4.01 -6.35
N LEU A 17 6.82 2.86 -5.90
CA LEU A 17 8.24 2.54 -6.00
C LEU A 17 8.65 1.98 -7.38
N GLY A 18 7.71 1.93 -8.34
CA GLY A 18 7.94 1.38 -9.67
C GLY A 18 7.97 -0.15 -9.70
N LYS A 19 7.55 -0.82 -8.62
CA LYS A 19 7.52 -2.27 -8.54
C LYS A 19 6.20 -2.81 -9.09
N LYS A 20 6.28 -3.88 -9.85
CA LYS A 20 5.12 -4.53 -10.48
C LYS A 20 4.50 -5.60 -9.58
N VAL A 21 3.28 -5.98 -9.92
CA VAL A 21 2.60 -7.16 -9.38
C VAL A 21 2.40 -8.13 -10.53
N TRP A 22 2.74 -9.38 -10.31
CA TRP A 22 2.51 -10.44 -11.27
C TRP A 22 1.16 -11.10 -11.00
N ILE A 23 0.36 -11.30 -12.03
CA ILE A 23 -0.92 -12.02 -11.97
C ILE A 23 -0.88 -13.23 -12.91
N ARG A 24 -1.94 -14.05 -12.89
CA ARG A 24 -2.11 -15.26 -13.72
C ARG A 24 -0.93 -16.22 -13.56
N ASN A 25 -0.58 -16.51 -12.30
CA ASN A 25 0.55 -17.38 -11.95
C ASN A 25 1.89 -16.89 -12.54
N GLY A 26 2.12 -15.58 -12.58
CA GLY A 26 3.37 -15.01 -13.08
C GLY A 26 3.40 -14.66 -14.57
N GLN A 27 2.31 -14.87 -15.31
CA GLN A 27 2.28 -14.69 -16.77
C GLN A 27 2.10 -13.24 -17.21
N GLU A 28 1.50 -12.40 -16.37
CA GLU A 28 1.22 -11.01 -16.70
C GLU A 28 1.69 -10.07 -15.60
N ALA A 29 2.33 -8.96 -15.99
CA ALA A 29 2.78 -7.93 -15.07
C ALA A 29 1.81 -6.74 -15.09
N LEU A 30 1.37 -6.30 -13.91
CA LEU A 30 0.63 -5.07 -13.68
C LEU A 30 1.57 -4.00 -13.13
N LEU A 31 1.57 -2.83 -13.77
CA LEU A 31 2.22 -1.63 -13.27
C LEU A 31 1.43 -0.42 -13.77
N PRO A 32 0.62 0.24 -12.92
CA PRO A 32 -0.13 1.42 -13.31
C PRO A 32 0.85 2.58 -13.57
N VAL A 33 0.56 3.39 -14.60
CA VAL A 33 1.38 4.57 -14.95
C VAL A 33 1.27 5.65 -13.87
N SER A 34 0.07 5.84 -13.33
CA SER A 34 -0.19 6.70 -12.18
C SER A 34 -0.93 5.91 -11.11
N VAL A 35 -0.55 6.10 -9.85
CA VAL A 35 -1.22 5.50 -8.68
C VAL A 35 -2.19 6.47 -8.02
N LEU A 36 -1.92 7.78 -8.12
CA LEU A 36 -2.65 8.83 -7.43
C LEU A 36 -3.23 9.81 -8.45
N HIS A 37 -4.48 10.18 -8.26
CA HIS A 37 -5.11 11.26 -9.00
C HIS A 37 -5.63 12.31 -8.00
N GLY A 38 -4.73 13.22 -7.61
CA GLY A 38 -5.02 14.27 -6.64
C GLY A 38 -5.22 13.71 -5.22
N ASP A 39 -6.49 13.68 -4.80
CA ASP A 39 -6.94 13.29 -3.46
C ASP A 39 -7.43 11.84 -3.36
N ARG A 40 -7.41 11.10 -4.47
CA ARG A 40 -7.83 9.70 -4.56
C ARG A 40 -6.81 8.84 -5.30
N TYR A 41 -7.04 7.52 -5.26
CA TYR A 41 -6.35 6.62 -6.17
C TYR A 41 -6.81 6.88 -7.62
N SER A 42 -5.89 6.67 -8.55
CA SER A 42 -6.16 6.79 -9.98
C SER A 42 -7.03 5.63 -10.47
N ASP A 43 -7.77 5.85 -11.56
CA ASP A 43 -8.61 4.80 -12.16
C ASP A 43 -7.75 3.63 -12.67
N GLU A 44 -6.51 3.89 -13.09
CA GLU A 44 -5.56 2.86 -13.50
C GLU A 44 -5.13 1.95 -12.34
N PHE A 45 -4.89 2.53 -11.17
CA PHE A 45 -4.60 1.74 -9.97
C PHE A 45 -5.83 0.94 -9.55
N GLU A 46 -7.01 1.54 -9.58
CA GLU A 46 -8.26 0.84 -9.25
C GLU A 46 -8.49 -0.36 -10.17
N GLN A 47 -8.25 -0.20 -11.48
CA GLN A 47 -8.31 -1.31 -12.43
C GLN A 47 -7.31 -2.41 -12.09
N CYS A 48 -6.05 -2.06 -11.78
CA CYS A 48 -5.06 -3.05 -11.34
C CYS A 48 -5.53 -3.79 -10.10
N TRP A 49 -6.07 -3.07 -9.10
CA TRP A 49 -6.61 -3.64 -7.89
C TRP A 49 -7.77 -4.60 -8.15
N GLN A 50 -8.74 -4.21 -8.98
CA GLN A 50 -9.86 -5.08 -9.37
C GLN A 50 -9.37 -6.35 -10.08
N ARG A 51 -8.36 -6.23 -10.95
CA ARG A 51 -7.77 -7.38 -11.65
C ARG A 51 -7.04 -8.33 -10.70
N ILE A 52 -6.40 -7.82 -9.65
CA ILE A 52 -5.74 -8.65 -8.62
C ILE A 52 -6.77 -9.38 -7.76
N MET A 53 -7.95 -8.77 -7.55
CA MET A 53 -9.06 -9.34 -6.74
C MET A 53 -10.02 -10.21 -7.55
N ALA A 54 -9.92 -10.23 -8.87
CA ALA A 54 -10.79 -11.02 -9.73
C ALA A 54 -10.52 -12.52 -9.54
N ALA A 55 -11.56 -13.35 -9.59
CA ALA A 55 -11.41 -14.80 -9.39
C ALA A 55 -10.54 -15.50 -10.47
N ASP A 56 -10.40 -14.89 -11.65
CA ASP A 56 -9.56 -15.38 -12.75
C ASP A 56 -8.10 -14.89 -12.68
N SER A 57 -7.74 -14.11 -11.66
CA SER A 57 -6.40 -13.55 -11.49
C SER A 57 -5.35 -14.62 -11.18
N GLY A 58 -5.76 -15.81 -10.73
CA GLY A 58 -4.85 -16.86 -10.26
C GLY A 58 -3.96 -16.38 -9.10
N ASP A 59 -2.83 -17.05 -8.92
CA ASP A 59 -1.84 -16.64 -7.91
C ASP A 59 -1.17 -15.34 -8.34
N CYS A 60 -1.28 -14.34 -7.46
CA CYS A 60 -0.73 -13.00 -7.67
C CYS A 60 0.48 -12.79 -6.76
N TYR A 61 1.62 -12.39 -7.31
CA TYR A 61 2.91 -12.25 -6.62
C TYR A 61 3.43 -10.82 -6.66
N LEU A 62 4.14 -10.42 -5.60
CA LEU A 62 4.85 -9.14 -5.55
C LEU A 62 6.25 -9.30 -6.16
N ASP A 63 6.62 -8.41 -7.07
CA ASP A 63 7.90 -8.46 -7.79
C ASP A 63 9.13 -8.40 -6.86
N GLY A 64 9.96 -9.44 -6.86
CA GLY A 64 11.11 -9.51 -5.96
C GLY A 64 10.80 -10.12 -4.59
N THR A 65 9.64 -10.73 -4.41
CA THR A 65 9.29 -11.51 -3.20
C THR A 65 8.69 -12.86 -3.58
N THR A 66 8.60 -13.77 -2.62
CA THR A 66 7.94 -15.08 -2.76
C THR A 66 6.47 -15.06 -2.31
N GLN A 67 6.00 -13.95 -1.74
CA GLN A 67 4.69 -13.87 -1.13
C GLN A 67 3.59 -13.56 -2.16
N THR A 68 2.42 -14.16 -1.93
CA THR A 68 1.22 -13.92 -2.72
C THR A 68 0.32 -12.88 -2.09
N ILE A 69 -0.45 -12.17 -2.91
CA ILE A 69 -1.48 -11.24 -2.42
C ILE A 69 -2.55 -11.98 -1.60
N HIS A 70 -2.88 -13.22 -1.98
CA HIS A 70 -3.81 -14.06 -1.22
C HIS A 70 -3.30 -14.37 0.19
N GLN A 71 -1.99 -14.63 0.34
CA GLN A 71 -1.39 -14.75 1.67
C GLN A 71 -1.54 -13.46 2.46
N LEU A 72 -1.22 -12.29 1.87
CA LEU A 72 -1.34 -11.01 2.56
C LEU A 72 -2.76 -10.66 3.01
N LEU A 73 -3.78 -11.14 2.29
CA LEU A 73 -5.19 -10.99 2.64
C LEU A 73 -5.68 -12.00 3.67
N SER A 74 -4.86 -12.99 4.03
CA SER A 74 -5.20 -13.96 5.05
C SER A 74 -4.98 -13.40 6.45
N ASP A 75 -5.79 -13.89 7.39
CA ASP A 75 -5.80 -13.57 8.82
C ASP A 75 -4.45 -13.72 9.55
N ARG A 76 -3.46 -14.34 8.90
CA ARG A 76 -2.13 -14.58 9.46
C ARG A 76 -1.22 -13.35 9.38
N TRP A 77 -1.56 -12.37 8.55
CA TRP A 77 -0.72 -11.23 8.23
C TRP A 77 -1.24 -9.95 8.85
N ASP A 78 -0.30 -9.10 9.24
CA ASP A 78 -0.53 -7.71 9.60
C ASP A 78 0.36 -6.81 8.76
N ILE A 79 -0.07 -5.58 8.53
CA ILE A 79 0.74 -4.58 7.82
C ILE A 79 1.18 -3.54 8.83
N VAL A 80 2.47 -3.55 9.15
CA VAL A 80 3.06 -2.70 10.18
C VAL A 80 4.01 -1.69 9.55
N PRO A 81 4.18 -0.50 10.14
CA PRO A 81 5.15 0.48 9.65
C PRO A 81 6.58 -0.03 9.88
N CYS A 82 7.41 0.07 8.85
CA CYS A 82 8.84 -0.21 8.93
C CYS A 82 9.50 0.71 9.96
N ALA A 83 10.29 0.16 10.88
CA ALA A 83 11.00 0.96 11.88
C ALA A 83 12.00 1.98 11.28
N ARG A 84 12.47 1.75 10.05
CA ARG A 84 13.46 2.62 9.37
C ARG A 84 12.83 3.75 8.57
N CYS A 85 11.75 3.48 7.85
CA CYS A 85 11.19 4.41 6.86
C CYS A 85 9.66 4.57 6.94
N GLN A 86 9.02 3.95 7.93
CA GLN A 86 7.56 3.94 8.15
C GLN A 86 6.72 3.34 6.99
N MET A 87 7.37 2.80 5.95
CA MET A 87 6.69 2.09 4.86
C MET A 87 5.90 0.90 5.40
N PRO A 88 4.72 0.59 4.84
CA PRO A 88 3.98 -0.59 5.22
C PRO A 88 4.79 -1.85 4.86
N VAL A 89 4.91 -2.78 5.81
CA VAL A 89 5.59 -4.07 5.65
C VAL A 89 4.68 -5.18 6.16
N PRO A 90 4.47 -6.25 5.39
CA PRO A 90 3.73 -7.40 5.87
C PRO A 90 4.51 -8.13 6.97
N MET A 91 3.85 -8.51 8.05
CA MET A 91 4.41 -9.23 9.20
C MET A 91 3.45 -10.33 9.63
N THR A 92 3.97 -11.53 9.92
CA THR A 92 3.15 -12.63 10.45
C THR A 92 2.99 -12.52 11.97
N ALA A 93 1.82 -12.89 12.48
CA ALA A 93 1.52 -12.82 13.92
C ALA A 93 2.35 -13.79 14.79
N ALA A 94 2.84 -14.89 14.21
CA ALA A 94 3.75 -15.82 14.88
C ALA A 94 5.17 -15.50 14.40
N GLY A 95 5.98 -14.87 15.25
CA GLY A 95 7.32 -14.31 14.99
C GLY A 95 8.35 -15.26 14.36
N THR A 96 8.04 -15.73 13.16
CA THR A 96 8.82 -16.65 12.35
C THR A 96 9.82 -15.81 11.56
N THR A 97 11.04 -16.33 11.47
CA THR A 97 12.26 -15.72 10.95
C THR A 97 12.04 -14.92 9.65
N ALA A 98 11.94 -13.61 9.84
CA ALA A 98 12.49 -12.44 9.14
C ALA A 98 13.28 -12.53 7.81
N ASP A 99 13.49 -13.68 7.17
CA ASP A 99 14.31 -13.74 5.95
C ASP A 99 13.56 -13.27 4.69
N ASP A 100 12.22 -13.36 4.69
CA ASP A 100 11.39 -13.07 3.50
C ASP A 100 10.61 -11.75 3.60
N LEU A 101 10.73 -11.01 4.71
CA LEU A 101 9.95 -9.79 4.99
C LEU A 101 10.80 -8.55 4.91
N SER A 102 11.35 -8.35 3.73
CA SER A 102 12.08 -7.14 3.39
C SER A 102 11.10 -5.98 3.23
N CYS A 103 11.45 -4.81 3.78
CA CYS A 103 10.79 -3.56 3.41
C CYS A 103 10.68 -3.49 1.88
N PRO A 104 9.58 -2.96 1.31
CA PRO A 104 9.50 -2.63 -0.12
C PRO A 104 10.67 -1.79 -0.62
N CYS A 105 11.41 -1.18 0.28
CA CYS A 105 12.56 -0.35 0.01
C CYS A 105 13.92 -1.06 0.08
N ASN A 106 13.98 -2.33 0.49
CA ASN A 106 15.26 -2.99 0.83
C ASN A 106 16.21 -3.13 -0.36
N ASP A 107 15.67 -3.31 -1.55
CA ASP A 107 16.38 -3.48 -2.81
C ASP A 107 16.55 -2.16 -3.59
N LEU A 108 16.12 -1.03 -3.02
CA LEU A 108 16.31 0.29 -3.61
C LEU A 108 17.65 0.89 -3.15
N PRO A 109 18.63 1.09 -4.07
CA PRO A 109 20.00 1.43 -3.70
C PRO A 109 20.16 2.79 -3.00
N MET A 110 19.17 3.68 -3.15
CA MET A 110 19.21 5.06 -2.65
C MET A 110 18.17 5.31 -1.53
N TRP A 111 17.51 4.28 -0.98
CA TRP A 111 16.44 4.45 0.00
C TRP A 111 16.93 4.42 1.48
N PRO A 112 16.38 5.24 2.40
CA PRO A 112 15.39 6.29 2.19
C PRO A 112 15.99 7.52 1.50
N ASN A 113 15.44 7.86 0.33
CA ASN A 113 15.83 9.05 -0.39
C ASN A 113 14.96 10.21 0.08
N THR A 114 15.56 11.21 0.75
CA THR A 114 14.85 12.41 1.21
C THR A 114 14.72 13.49 0.13
N GLU A 115 15.34 13.31 -1.03
CA GLU A 115 15.27 14.23 -2.18
C GLU A 115 14.02 14.01 -3.04
N ILE A 116 13.39 12.84 -2.94
CA ILE A 116 12.12 12.53 -3.62
C ILE A 116 11.00 12.35 -2.59
N PRO A 117 9.76 12.73 -2.94
CA PRO A 117 8.62 12.49 -2.07
C PRO A 117 8.49 10.99 -1.75
N ALA A 118 8.32 10.67 -0.47
CA ALA A 118 8.02 9.31 -0.07
C ALA A 118 6.67 8.86 -0.66
N PRO A 119 6.50 7.55 -0.97
CA PRO A 119 5.21 6.98 -1.29
C PRO A 119 4.16 7.40 -0.26
N ARG A 120 3.00 7.83 -0.75
CA ARG A 120 1.95 8.40 0.09
C ARG A 120 0.59 7.81 -0.25
N HIS A 121 -0.27 7.80 0.76
CA HIS A 121 -1.69 7.61 0.55
C HIS A 121 -2.29 8.89 -0.09
N PRO A 122 -3.37 8.78 -0.88
CA PRO A 122 -4.14 9.93 -1.29
C PRO A 122 -4.52 10.82 -0.10
N VAL A 123 -4.31 12.13 -0.22
CA VAL A 123 -4.63 13.08 0.85
C VAL A 123 -5.85 13.89 0.43
N ASN A 124 -6.97 13.67 1.11
CA ASN A 124 -8.17 14.48 0.93
C ASN A 124 -8.10 15.72 1.85
N ASN A 125 -7.48 16.78 1.32
CA ASN A 125 -7.34 18.05 2.03
C ASN A 125 -8.69 18.70 2.37
N HIS A 126 -9.72 18.50 1.55
CA HIS A 126 -11.04 19.09 1.80
C HIS A 126 -11.69 18.52 3.05
N ASN A 127 -11.75 17.19 3.19
CA ASN A 127 -12.31 16.55 4.38
C ASN A 127 -11.50 16.89 5.64
N HIS A 128 -10.16 16.97 5.53
CA HIS A 128 -9.31 17.33 6.66
C HIS A 128 -9.54 18.79 7.11
N LEU A 129 -9.59 19.73 6.15
CA LEU A 129 -9.89 21.13 6.44
C LEU A 129 -11.30 21.31 6.97
N GLN A 130 -12.29 20.57 6.45
CA GLN A 130 -13.66 20.62 6.93
C GLN A 130 -13.76 20.11 8.37
N GLY A 131 -13.06 19.02 8.72
CA GLY A 131 -12.97 18.56 10.11
C GLY A 131 -12.27 19.56 11.04
N ILE A 132 -11.28 20.33 10.56
CA ILE A 132 -10.68 21.42 11.33
C ILE A 132 -11.69 22.57 11.53
N CYS A 133 -12.38 22.99 10.46
CA CYS A 133 -13.41 24.02 10.53
C CYS A 133 -14.55 23.63 11.49
N ASP A 134 -15.05 22.40 11.40
CA ASP A 134 -16.11 21.90 12.27
C ASP A 134 -15.68 21.95 13.73
N ARG A 135 -14.44 21.52 14.04
CA ARG A 135 -13.90 21.60 15.41
C ARG A 135 -13.79 23.03 15.93
N LEU A 136 -13.38 23.99 15.09
CA LEU A 136 -13.29 25.40 15.46
C LEU A 136 -14.66 25.98 15.78
N VAL A 137 -15.66 25.72 14.92
CA VAL A 137 -17.04 26.18 15.11
C VAL A 137 -17.65 25.58 16.39
N HIS A 138 -17.40 24.30 16.68
CA HIS A 138 -17.89 23.67 17.90
C HIS A 138 -17.21 24.22 19.16
N SER A 139 -15.92 24.60 19.10
CA SER A 139 -15.23 25.19 20.25
C SER A 139 -15.72 26.60 20.60
N GLU A 140 -16.17 27.39 19.62
CA GLU A 140 -16.70 28.74 19.85
C GLU A 140 -18.12 28.74 20.47
N GLN A 141 -18.90 27.66 20.35
CA GLN A 141 -20.25 27.58 20.94
C GLN A 141 -20.27 27.11 22.40
N THR A 142 -19.12 26.72 22.95
CA THR A 142 -18.96 26.28 24.34
C THR A 142 -18.23 27.29 25.24
N SER A 143 -18.01 28.52 24.77
CA SER A 143 -17.43 29.63 25.57
C SER A 143 -18.43 30.73 25.87
#